data_AF-A0A8H4AZ01-F1
#
_entry.id   AF-A0A8H4AZ01-F1
#
_cell.length_a   1.000
_cell.length_b   1.000
_cell.length_c   1.000
_cell.angle_alpha   90.00
_cell.angle_beta   90.00
_cell.angle_gamma   90.00
#
_symmetry.space_group_name_H-M   'P 1'
#
loop_
_entity.id
_entity.type
_entity.pdbx_description
1 polymer ?
#
loop_
_entity_poly.entity_id
_entity_poly.type
_entity_poly.pdbx_seq_one_letter_code
_entity_poly.pdbx_strand_id
1 'polypeptide(L)'
;MEKIEKWKLREIIKEAPLGKATGPKEISNEMLKRLSKEETEILLKIFNYCMHTDTIPKGLVYPIGKKKKFEVKVKALNPQNNAVLPYSSIAAPISWLMNIQEDVWIKKKEY
;
A
#
# COMPACT_ATOMS: atom_id res chain seq x y z
N MET A 1 -21.12 23.87 12.34
CA MET A 1 -20.52 22.66 11.75
C MET A 1 -21.19 22.35 10.43
N GLU A 2 -20.39 22.05 9.41
CA GLU A 2 -20.85 21.74 8.05
C GLU A 2 -21.59 20.39 8.06
N LYS A 3 -22.81 20.36 7.53
CA LYS A 3 -23.57 19.11 7.34
C LYS A 3 -23.05 18.42 6.08
N ILE A 4 -22.93 17.09 6.15
CA ILE A 4 -22.62 16.31 4.95
C ILE A 4 -23.89 16.21 4.11
N GLU A 5 -23.78 16.59 2.84
CA GLU A 5 -24.85 16.45 1.87
C GLU A 5 -24.88 15.03 1.28
N LYS A 6 -26.07 14.62 0.81
CA LYS A 6 -26.30 13.25 0.33
C LYS A 6 -25.45 12.87 -0.88
N TRP A 7 -25.12 13.83 -1.75
CA TRP A 7 -24.25 13.58 -2.90
C TRP A 7 -22.80 13.31 -2.46
N LYS A 8 -22.29 14.09 -1.50
CA LYS A 8 -20.94 13.96 -0.93
C LYS A 8 -20.76 12.61 -0.23
N LEU A 9 -21.76 12.18 0.55
CA LEU A 9 -21.72 10.83 1.15
C LEU A 9 -21.64 9.72 0.09
N ARG A 10 -22.38 9.86 -1.01
CA ARG A 10 -22.35 8.87 -2.10
C ARG A 10 -21.02 8.82 -2.82
N GLU A 11 -20.38 9.97 -3.01
CA GLU A 11 -19.05 10.05 -3.59
C GLU A 11 -18.02 9.33 -2.70
N ILE A 12 -18.02 9.62 -1.39
CA ILE A 12 -17.15 8.97 -0.40
C ILE A 12 -17.34 7.43 -0.41
N ILE A 13 -18.59 6.96 -0.45
CA ILE A 13 -18.88 5.51 -0.51
C ILE A 13 -18.35 4.90 -1.81
N LYS A 14 -18.48 5.59 -2.95
CA LYS A 14 -17.99 5.10 -4.24
C LYS A 14 -16.46 5.00 -4.28
N GLU A 15 -15.77 6.00 -3.73
CA GLU A 15 -14.31 6.06 -3.66
C GLU A 15 -13.71 5.11 -2.63
N ALA A 16 -14.52 4.53 -1.74
CA ALA A 16 -14.05 3.62 -0.72
C ALA A 16 -13.23 2.46 -1.34
N PRO A 17 -12.02 2.18 -0.84
CA PRO A 17 -11.14 1.18 -1.44
C PRO A 17 -11.68 -0.24 -1.22
N LEU A 18 -11.53 -1.09 -2.23
CA LEU A 18 -11.97 -2.48 -2.21
C LEU A 18 -10.93 -3.39 -1.50
N GLY A 19 -11.38 -4.52 -0.96
CA GLY A 19 -10.51 -5.54 -0.35
C GLY A 19 -9.80 -5.09 0.92
N LYS A 20 -10.37 -4.13 1.66
CA LYS A 20 -9.86 -3.72 2.98
C LYS A 20 -10.40 -4.62 4.08
N ALA A 21 -9.62 -4.71 5.16
CA ALA A 21 -10.03 -5.45 6.35
C ALA A 21 -11.35 -4.88 6.90
N THR A 22 -12.26 -5.78 7.26
CA THR A 22 -13.55 -5.43 7.84
C THR A 22 -13.41 -5.20 9.35
N GLY A 23 -14.39 -4.49 9.92
CA GLY A 23 -14.51 -4.35 11.38
C GLY A 23 -15.13 -5.59 12.05
N PRO A 24 -15.39 -5.54 13.37
CA PRO A 24 -15.93 -6.67 14.14
C PRO A 24 -17.27 -7.23 13.66
N LYS A 25 -18.05 -6.40 12.96
CA LYS A 25 -19.35 -6.78 12.38
C LYS A 25 -19.23 -7.26 10.94
N GLU A 26 -18.01 -7.41 10.44
CA GLU A 26 -17.70 -7.95 9.12
C GLU A 26 -18.31 -7.17 7.94
N ILE A 27 -18.71 -5.91 8.17
CA ILE A 27 -19.23 -5.03 7.11
C ILE A 27 -18.06 -4.58 6.24
N SER A 28 -18.13 -4.91 4.95
CA SER A 28 -17.10 -4.56 3.96
C SER A 28 -17.47 -3.31 3.16
N ASN A 29 -16.47 -2.68 2.52
CA ASN A 29 -16.71 -1.53 1.66
C ASN A 29 -17.56 -1.90 0.42
N GLU A 30 -17.45 -3.14 -0.06
CA GLU A 30 -18.29 -3.69 -1.12
C GLU A 30 -19.77 -3.72 -0.71
N MET A 31 -20.06 -4.04 0.55
CA MET A 31 -21.43 -4.01 1.09
C MET A 31 -21.94 -2.57 1.17
N LEU A 32 -21.10 -1.63 1.64
CA LEU A 32 -21.46 -0.21 1.70
C LEU A 32 -21.79 0.37 0.32
N LYS A 33 -21.07 -0.06 -0.73
CA LYS A 33 -21.34 0.36 -2.12
C LYS A 33 -22.66 -0.17 -2.68
N ARG A 34 -23.25 -1.19 -2.06
CA ARG A 34 -24.52 -1.83 -2.48
C ARG A 34 -25.73 -1.36 -1.66
N LEU A 35 -25.55 -0.40 -0.77
CA LEU A 35 -26.65 0.13 0.05
C LEU A 35 -27.77 0.69 -0.82
N SER A 36 -29.01 0.41 -0.43
CA SER A 36 -30.20 1.00 -1.01
C SER A 36 -30.30 2.50 -0.68
N LYS A 37 -31.24 3.19 -1.33
CA LYS A 37 -31.48 4.63 -1.10
C LYS A 37 -31.87 4.91 0.36
N GLU A 38 -32.70 4.05 0.95
CA GLU A 38 -33.20 4.18 2.32
C GLU A 38 -32.09 3.98 3.35
N GLU A 39 -31.27 2.94 3.17
CA GLU A 39 -30.15 2.66 4.07
C GLU A 39 -29.09 3.77 4.00
N THR A 40 -28.86 4.34 2.82
CA THR A 40 -27.98 5.50 2.65
C THR A 40 -28.52 6.73 3.41
N GLU A 41 -29.84 6.91 3.49
CA GLU A 41 -30.49 7.98 4.25
C GLU A 41 -30.25 7.83 5.75
N ILE A 42 -30.35 6.59 6.26
CA ILE A 42 -30.07 6.26 7.66
C ILE A 42 -28.60 6.53 7.98
N LEU A 43 -27.71 6.07 7.10
CA LEU A 43 -26.27 6.28 7.24
C LEU A 43 -25.93 7.79 7.28
N LEU A 44 -26.55 8.59 6.41
CA LEU A 44 -26.38 10.05 6.40
C LEU A 44 -26.81 10.70 7.72
N LYS A 45 -27.93 10.26 8.29
CA LYS A 45 -28.39 10.75 9.61
C LYS A 45 -27.39 10.42 10.71
N ILE A 46 -26.86 9.18 10.72
CA ILE A 46 -25.86 8.75 11.68
C ILE A 46 -24.58 9.59 11.54
N PHE A 47 -24.07 9.76 10.32
CA PHE A 47 -22.88 10.58 10.07
C PHE A 47 -23.06 12.02 10.55
N ASN A 48 -24.16 12.66 10.17
CA ASN A 48 -24.44 14.03 10.59
C ASN A 48 -24.62 14.13 12.11
N TYR A 49 -25.23 13.13 12.75
CA TYR A 49 -25.34 13.07 14.20
C TYR A 49 -23.97 12.95 14.88
N CYS A 50 -23.09 12.07 14.39
CA CYS A 50 -21.72 11.92 14.90
C CYS A 50 -20.91 13.22 14.75
N MET A 51 -21.03 13.91 13.61
CA MET A 51 -20.39 15.22 13.41
C MET A 51 -20.93 16.26 14.38
N HIS A 52 -22.25 16.33 14.58
CA HIS A 52 -22.86 17.30 15.51
C HIS A 52 -22.49 17.07 16.98
N THR A 53 -22.29 15.82 17.37
CA THR A 53 -21.97 15.42 18.76
C THR A 53 -20.47 15.29 19.03
N ASP A 54 -19.63 15.62 18.04
CA ASP A 54 -18.18 15.42 18.06
C ASP A 54 -17.77 14.02 18.56
N THR A 55 -18.61 13.03 18.24
CA THR A 55 -18.49 11.65 18.74
C THR A 55 -18.03 10.75 17.61
N ILE A 56 -16.78 10.31 17.70
CA ILE A 56 -16.19 9.38 16.73
C ILE A 56 -16.54 7.94 17.15
N PRO A 57 -17.10 7.11 16.24
CA PRO A 57 -17.34 5.71 16.53
C PRO A 57 -16.03 4.97 16.81
N LYS A 58 -16.03 4.10 17.83
CA LYS A 58 -14.84 3.35 18.26
C LYS A 58 -14.31 2.44 17.14
N GLY A 59 -13.05 2.61 16.78
CA GLY A 59 -12.34 1.76 15.82
C GLY A 59 -11.74 0.51 16.45
N LEU A 60 -11.54 -0.54 15.66
CA LEU A 60 -10.82 -1.75 16.09
C LEU A 60 -9.31 -1.56 15.88
N VAL A 61 -8.53 -1.82 16.92
CA VAL A 61 -7.06 -1.86 16.82
C VAL A 61 -6.62 -3.28 16.58
N TYR A 62 -6.06 -3.55 15.39
CA TYR A 62 -5.48 -4.85 15.06
C TYR A 62 -3.95 -4.71 14.95
N PRO A 63 -3.16 -5.53 15.65
CA PRO A 63 -1.70 -5.46 15.56
C PRO A 63 -1.24 -5.92 14.18
N ILE A 64 -0.71 -5.01 13.37
CA ILE A 64 -0.12 -5.35 12.08
C ILE A 64 1.37 -5.61 12.31
N GLY A 65 1.78 -6.86 12.16
CA GLY A 65 3.19 -7.23 12.16
C GLY A 65 3.92 -6.54 11.01
N LYS A 66 4.82 -5.60 11.34
CA LYS A 66 5.72 -5.05 10.32
C LYS A 66 6.60 -6.18 9.82
N LYS A 67 6.84 -6.25 8.50
CA LYS A 67 7.83 -7.17 7.94
C LYS A 67 9.14 -6.95 8.69
N LYS A 68 9.73 -8.02 9.23
CA LYS A 68 11.12 -7.96 9.72
C LYS A 68 11.94 -7.37 8.59
N LYS A 69 12.72 -6.31 8.87
CA LYS A 69 13.80 -5.93 7.95
C LYS A 69 14.65 -7.19 7.82
N PHE A 70 14.76 -7.72 6.61
CA PHE A 70 15.83 -8.67 6.35
C PHE A 70 17.11 -7.87 6.50
N GLU A 71 17.72 -7.94 7.69
CA GLU A 71 19.14 -7.69 7.80
C GLU A 71 19.76 -8.74 6.90
N VAL A 72 20.19 -8.32 5.70
CA VAL A 72 21.12 -9.10 4.91
C VAL A 72 22.37 -9.20 5.77
N LYS A 73 22.43 -10.20 6.65
CA LYS A 73 23.71 -10.69 7.12
C LYS A 73 24.39 -11.15 5.85
N VAL A 74 25.32 -10.32 5.38
CA VAL A 74 26.35 -10.69 4.42
C VAL A 74 27.17 -11.77 5.14
N LYS A 75 26.60 -12.98 5.27
CA LYS A 75 27.41 -14.17 5.43
C LYS A 75 28.24 -14.16 4.17
N ALA A 76 29.51 -13.80 4.35
CA ALA A 76 30.55 -13.89 3.36
C ALA A 76 30.21 -15.06 2.44
N LEU A 77 30.03 -14.75 1.15
CA LEU A 77 30.08 -15.75 0.11
C LEU A 77 31.37 -16.51 0.37
N ASN A 78 31.26 -17.72 0.92
CA ASN A 78 32.33 -18.67 0.81
C ASN A 78 32.58 -18.79 -0.71
N PRO A 79 33.81 -18.60 -1.23
CA PRO A 79 34.08 -18.51 -2.67
C PRO A 79 33.72 -19.77 -3.49
N GLN A 80 33.06 -20.77 -2.90
CA GLN A 80 32.80 -22.09 -3.50
C GLN A 80 31.32 -22.37 -3.75
N ASN A 81 30.41 -21.41 -3.51
CA ASN A 81 28.98 -21.63 -3.59
C ASN A 81 28.38 -20.80 -4.74
N ASN A 82 28.54 -21.27 -5.98
CA ASN A 82 27.77 -20.77 -7.13
C ASN A 82 26.29 -21.15 -6.98
N ALA A 83 25.52 -20.36 -6.23
CA ALA A 83 24.06 -20.43 -6.22
C ALA A 83 23.50 -19.02 -6.45
N VAL A 84 23.15 -18.75 -7.71
CA VAL A 84 22.46 -17.55 -8.17
C VAL A 84 21.08 -17.49 -7.49
N LEU A 85 20.79 -16.40 -6.75
CA LEU A 85 19.42 -16.05 -6.40
C LEU A 85 18.84 -15.15 -7.51
N PRO A 86 17.62 -15.44 -8.00
CA PRO A 86 17.04 -14.74 -9.13
C PRO A 86 16.33 -13.46 -8.63
N TYR A 87 16.63 -12.35 -9.29
CA TYR A 87 15.89 -11.07 -9.27
C TYR A 87 15.83 -10.25 -7.96
N SER A 88 16.70 -9.23 -7.85
CA SER A 88 16.30 -7.87 -7.40
C SER A 88 17.40 -6.85 -7.77
N SER A 89 17.25 -6.16 -8.89
CA SER A 89 16.66 -4.81 -9.02
C SER A 89 17.64 -3.64 -8.70
N ILE A 90 18.32 -3.23 -9.77
CA ILE A 90 18.64 -1.85 -10.22
C ILE A 90 19.90 -1.10 -9.72
N ALA A 91 20.53 -1.42 -8.59
CA ALA A 91 21.76 -0.69 -8.19
C ALA A 91 23.08 -1.26 -8.76
N ALA A 92 23.15 -2.58 -8.95
CA ALA A 92 24.33 -3.27 -9.49
C ALA A 92 24.58 -3.14 -11.02
N PRO A 93 23.58 -2.94 -11.91
CA PRO A 93 23.84 -2.93 -13.36
C PRO A 93 24.64 -1.69 -13.82
N ILE A 94 24.51 -0.54 -13.15
CA ILE A 94 25.10 0.71 -13.62
C ILE A 94 26.62 0.72 -13.44
N SER A 95 27.14 0.19 -12.33
CA SER A 95 28.60 0.07 -12.11
C SER A 95 29.24 -0.96 -13.04
N TRP A 96 28.53 -2.06 -13.35
CA TRP A 96 29.03 -3.05 -14.32
C TRP A 96 29.06 -2.49 -15.75
N LEU A 97 28.03 -1.71 -16.14
CA LEU A 97 28.01 -1.02 -17.43
C LEU A 97 29.14 0.02 -17.56
N MET A 98 29.45 0.76 -16.49
CA MET A 98 30.54 1.75 -16.49
C MET A 98 31.91 1.11 -16.76
N ASN A 99 32.21 -0.02 -16.10
CA ASN A 99 33.49 -0.72 -16.28
C ASN A 99 33.63 -1.31 -17.70
N ILE A 100 32.54 -1.82 -18.29
CA ILE A 100 32.57 -2.31 -19.68
C ILE A 100 32.82 -1.16 -20.66
N GLN A 101 32.28 0.03 -20.38
CA GLN A 101 32.44 1.19 -21.24
C GLN A 101 33.88 1.75 -21.21
N GLU A 102 34.53 1.69 -20.04
CA GLU A 102 35.97 2.00 -19.89
C GLU A 102 36.87 1.00 -20.63
N ASP A 103 36.59 -0.31 -20.51
CA ASP A 103 37.37 -1.35 -21.19
C ASP A 103 37.28 -1.27 -22.72
N VAL A 104 36.11 -0.90 -23.26
CA VAL A 104 35.92 -0.68 -24.71
C VAL A 104 36.66 0.58 -25.19
N TRP A 105 36.76 1.62 -24.35
CA TRP A 105 37.46 2.85 -24.70
C TRP A 105 38.99 2.65 -24.71
N ILE A 106 39.51 1.84 -23.80
CA ILE A 106 40.94 1.47 -23.74
C ILE A 106 41.32 0.64 -24.98
N LYS A 107 40.51 -0.34 -25.37
CA LYS A 107 40.79 -1.17 -26.56
C LYS A 107 40.70 -0.42 -27.90
N LYS A 108 39.94 0.68 -27.98
CA LYS A 108 39.89 1.53 -29.19
C LYS A 108 41.12 2.42 -29.38
N LYS A 109 41.98 2.56 -28.36
CA LYS A 109 43.25 3.29 -28.46
C LYS A 109 44.43 2.43 -28.90
N GLU A 110 44.26 1.11 -28.98
CA GLU A 110 45.32 0.14 -29.34
C GLU A 110 45.21 -0.37 -30.79
N TYR A 111 44.43 0.30 -31.64
CA TYR A 111 44.41 0.10 -33.11
C TYR A 111 44.67 1.42 -33.84
#